data_AF-A0A977MT18-F1
#
_entry.id   AF-A0A977MT18-F1
#
_cell.length_a   1.000
_cell.length_b   1.000
_cell.length_c   1.000
_cell.angle_alpha   90.00
_cell.angle_beta   90.00
_cell.angle_gamma   90.00
#
_symmetry.space_group_name_H-M   'P 1'
#
loop_
_entity.id
_entity.type
_entity.pdbx_description
1 polymer ?
#
loop_
_entity_poly.entity_id
_entity_poly.type
_entity_poly.pdbx_seq_one_letter_code
_entity_poly.pdbx_strand_id
1 'polypeptide(L)'
;IFMDEIDSIGSSRIESGSGGDSEVQRTMLELLNQLDGFEATKNIKVIMATNRIDILDPALLRPGRIDRKIEFPPPNEEARLDILKIHSRKMNLTRGINLRKIAELMPGASGAEVKGVCTEAGMYALRERRVHVTQEDFEMAVAKVMQKDSEKNMSIKKLW
;
A
#
# COMPACT_ATOMS: atom_id res chain seq x y z
N ILE A 1 1.13 7.37 19.01
CA ILE A 1 1.92 6.14 18.78
C ILE A 1 1.51 5.59 17.42
N PHE A 2 2.47 5.32 16.53
CA PHE A 2 2.20 4.67 15.25
C PHE A 2 2.86 3.28 15.27
N MET A 3 2.10 2.27 14.90
CA MET A 3 2.55 0.88 14.80
C MET A 3 2.27 0.41 13.38
N ASP A 4 3.32 0.04 12.67
CA ASP A 4 3.22 -0.52 11.32
C ASP A 4 3.31 -2.04 11.37
N GLU A 5 2.75 -2.71 10.36
CA GLU A 5 2.78 -4.17 10.22
C GLU A 5 2.40 -4.92 11.51
N ILE A 6 1.30 -4.52 12.16
CA ILE A 6 0.85 -5.15 13.42
C ILE A 6 0.44 -6.62 13.23
N ASP A 7 0.17 -7.05 12.00
CA ASP A 7 -0.02 -8.45 11.62
C ASP A 7 1.20 -9.34 11.89
N SER A 8 2.41 -8.77 11.96
CA SER A 8 3.62 -9.50 12.35
C SER A 8 3.60 -9.99 13.81
N ILE A 9 2.90 -9.28 14.69
CA ILE A 9 2.78 -9.61 16.12
C ILE A 9 1.36 -10.01 16.53
N GLY A 10 0.39 -9.84 15.63
CA GLY A 10 -1.04 -9.97 15.90
C GLY A 10 -1.69 -11.22 15.34
N SER A 11 -0.92 -12.12 14.70
CA SER A 11 -1.44 -13.32 14.02
C SER A 11 -2.09 -14.30 15.01
N SER A 12 -3.34 -14.66 14.76
CA SER A 12 -4.05 -15.72 15.47
C SER A 12 -3.47 -17.09 15.11
N ARG A 13 -2.90 -17.81 16.10
CA ARG A 13 -2.48 -19.23 16.09
C ARG A 13 -2.26 -19.83 14.69
N ILE A 14 -1.01 -19.97 14.28
CA ILE A 14 -0.66 -20.98 13.29
C ILE A 14 -0.42 -22.26 14.08
N GLU A 15 -1.20 -23.32 13.84
CA GLU A 15 -1.10 -24.65 14.48
C GLU A 15 0.22 -25.40 14.19
N SER A 16 1.35 -24.70 14.05
CA SER A 16 2.68 -25.27 13.97
C SER A 16 3.26 -25.40 15.38
N GLY A 17 3.11 -26.59 15.98
CA GLY A 17 3.48 -26.91 17.36
C GLY A 17 4.97 -26.82 17.72
N SER A 18 5.51 -25.61 17.83
CA SER A 18 6.84 -25.35 18.40
C SER A 18 6.86 -23.97 19.06
N GLY A 19 7.45 -23.86 20.26
CA GLY A 19 7.21 -22.81 21.26
C GLY A 19 7.48 -21.33 20.91
N GLY A 20 7.82 -20.99 19.66
CA GLY A 20 8.05 -19.61 19.21
C GLY A 20 6.79 -18.75 19.14
N ASP A 21 5.61 -19.36 18.92
CA ASP A 21 4.33 -18.63 18.82
C ASP A 21 3.90 -18.02 20.17
N SER A 22 4.45 -18.54 21.29
CA SER A 22 4.11 -18.11 22.64
C SER A 22 4.63 -16.71 23.02
N GLU A 23 5.77 -16.28 22.47
CA GLU A 23 6.38 -14.98 22.77
C GLU A 23 5.67 -13.84 22.06
N VAL A 24 5.31 -14.07 20.79
CA VAL A 24 4.53 -13.13 19.97
C VAL A 24 3.16 -12.89 20.62
N GLN A 25 2.49 -13.98 21.02
CA GLN A 25 1.21 -13.90 21.70
C GLN A 25 1.30 -13.16 23.05
N ARG A 26 2.34 -13.41 23.84
CA ARG A 26 2.55 -12.70 25.11
C ARG A 26 2.76 -11.20 24.91
N THR A 27 3.51 -10.82 23.87
CA THR A 27 3.74 -9.43 23.51
C THR A 27 2.44 -8.74 23.07
N MET A 28 1.60 -9.43 22.30
CA MET A 28 0.27 -8.93 21.90
C MET A 28 -0.67 -8.74 23.08
N LEU A 29 -0.70 -9.70 24.03
CA LEU A 29 -1.53 -9.59 25.24
C LEU A 29 -1.08 -8.42 26.13
N GLU A 30 0.22 -8.20 26.24
CA GLU A 30 0.74 -7.05 26.98
C GLU A 30 0.36 -5.73 26.29
N LEU A 31 0.45 -5.67 24.96
CA LEU A 31 -0.02 -4.52 24.19
C LEU A 31 -1.50 -4.22 24.46
N LEU A 32 -2.34 -5.26 24.50
CA LEU A 32 -3.77 -5.14 24.83
C LEU A 32 -3.99 -4.62 26.25
N ASN A 33 -3.26 -5.12 27.23
CA ASN A 33 -3.33 -4.64 28.60
C ASN A 33 -2.94 -3.16 28.72
N GLN A 34 -1.91 -2.73 27.97
CA GLN A 34 -1.51 -1.32 27.95
C GLN A 34 -2.55 -0.44 27.25
N LEU A 35 -3.22 -0.93 26.19
CA LEU A 35 -4.31 -0.22 25.51
C LEU A 35 -5.53 -0.03 26.43
N ASP A 36 -5.88 -1.04 27.23
CA ASP A 36 -6.97 -0.95 28.21
C ASP A 36 -6.58 -0.12 29.46
N GLY A 37 -5.29 -0.14 29.82
CA GLY A 37 -4.74 0.51 31.00
C GLY A 37 -4.46 2.01 30.85
N PHE A 38 -4.73 2.60 29.69
CA PHE A 38 -4.66 4.05 29.54
C PHE A 38 -5.78 4.71 30.34
N GLU A 39 -5.41 5.39 31.44
CA GLU A 39 -6.33 6.35 32.07
C GLU A 39 -6.76 7.39 31.03
N ALA A 40 -8.06 7.66 30.96
CA ALA A 40 -8.66 8.62 30.02
C ALA A 40 -8.07 10.05 30.10
N THR A 41 -7.31 10.34 31.16
CA THR A 41 -6.53 11.57 31.39
C THR A 41 -5.33 11.73 30.45
N LYS A 42 -4.85 10.67 29.79
CA LYS A 42 -3.75 10.76 28.82
C LYS A 42 -4.29 10.88 27.40
N ASN A 43 -4.08 12.03 26.75
CA ASN A 43 -4.41 12.32 25.34
C ASN A 43 -3.52 11.54 24.35
N ILE A 44 -3.46 10.22 24.47
CA ILE A 44 -2.65 9.37 23.59
C ILE A 44 -3.55 8.85 22.46
N LYS A 45 -3.09 9.02 21.22
CA LYS A 45 -3.70 8.43 20.03
C LYS A 45 -2.79 7.33 19.51
N VAL A 46 -3.38 6.18 19.19
CA VAL A 46 -2.68 5.04 18.59
C VAL A 46 -3.19 4.87 17.17
N ILE A 47 -2.28 4.75 16.21
CA ILE A 47 -2.56 4.44 14.81
C ILE A 47 -1.85 3.12 14.51
N MET A 48 -2.59 2.16 13.98
CA MET A 48 -2.08 0.85 13.61
C MET A 48 -2.28 0.65 12.11
N ALA A 49 -1.26 0.14 11.42
CA ALA A 49 -1.35 -0.27 10.01
C ALA A 49 -1.16 -1.78 9.91
N THR A 50 -1.98 -2.43 9.08
CA THR A 50 -1.94 -3.86 8.80
C THR A 50 -2.36 -4.09 7.34
N ASN A 51 -1.74 -5.08 6.69
CA ASN A 51 -2.19 -5.56 5.39
C ASN A 51 -3.23 -6.69 5.51
N ARG A 52 -3.33 -7.30 6.70
CA ARG A 52 -4.14 -8.49 6.97
C ARG A 52 -4.94 -8.30 8.26
N ILE A 53 -6.12 -7.69 8.13
CA ILE A 53 -7.05 -7.56 9.26
C ILE A 53 -7.69 -8.91 9.65
N ASP A 54 -7.72 -9.87 8.73
CA ASP A 54 -8.30 -11.20 8.89
C ASP A 54 -7.57 -12.08 9.91
N ILE A 55 -6.26 -11.89 10.07
CA ILE A 55 -5.44 -12.69 10.99
C ILE A 55 -5.31 -12.07 12.37
N LEU A 56 -5.80 -10.84 12.56
CA LEU A 56 -5.66 -10.14 13.84
C LEU A 56 -6.57 -10.76 14.90
N ASP A 57 -6.07 -10.85 16.13
CA ASP A 57 -6.86 -11.29 17.28
C ASP A 57 -8.17 -10.46 17.39
N PRO A 58 -9.35 -11.10 17.38
CA PRO A 58 -10.63 -10.42 17.55
C PRO A 58 -10.72 -9.56 18.81
N ALA A 59 -9.91 -9.84 19.83
CA ALA A 59 -9.81 -9.05 21.05
C ALA A 59 -9.29 -7.63 20.79
N LEU A 60 -8.40 -7.41 19.81
CA LEU A 60 -7.96 -6.06 19.39
C LEU A 60 -9.11 -5.26 18.77
N LEU A 61 -10.02 -5.95 18.08
CA LEU A 61 -11.09 -5.33 17.30
C LEU A 61 -12.32 -4.94 18.12
N ARG A 62 -12.30 -5.17 19.44
CA ARG A 62 -13.41 -4.85 20.35
C ARG A 62 -13.51 -3.33 20.57
N PRO A 63 -14.74 -2.80 20.72
CA PRO A 63 -14.97 -1.41 21.09
C PRO A 63 -14.23 -1.04 22.39
N GLY A 64 -13.63 0.16 22.45
CA GLY A 64 -12.81 0.62 23.58
C GLY A 64 -11.31 0.40 23.43
N ARG A 65 -10.88 -0.38 22.42
CA ARG A 65 -9.46 -0.56 22.03
C ARG A 65 -9.18 0.08 20.68
N ILE A 66 -9.80 -0.46 19.63
CA ILE A 66 -9.74 0.08 18.26
C ILE A 66 -11.12 0.57 17.86
N ASP A 67 -11.35 1.88 18.01
CA ASP A 67 -12.66 2.49 17.75
C ASP A 67 -12.92 2.81 16.28
N ARG A 68 -11.86 3.06 15.50
CA ARG A 68 -11.95 3.46 14.10
C ARG A 68 -11.18 2.50 13.21
N LYS A 69 -11.86 1.99 12.19
CA LYS A 69 -11.32 1.11 11.15
C LYS A 69 -11.45 1.86 9.83
N ILE A 70 -10.31 2.15 9.21
CA ILE A 70 -10.25 2.87 7.94
C ILE A 70 -9.69 1.89 6.91
N GLU A 71 -10.52 1.54 5.94
CA GLU A 71 -10.12 0.69 4.84
C GLU A 71 -9.57 1.54 3.68
N PHE A 72 -8.48 1.08 3.07
CA PHE A 72 -7.87 1.72 1.91
C PHE A 72 -8.11 0.84 0.67
N PRO A 73 -9.18 1.10 -0.11
CA PRO A 73 -9.43 0.35 -1.32
C PRO A 73 -8.40 0.71 -2.42
N PRO A 74 -8.22 -0.14 -3.44
CA PRO A 74 -7.47 0.21 -4.64
C PRO A 74 -8.00 1.50 -5.27
N PRO A 75 -7.12 2.37 -5.81
CA PRO A 75 -7.54 3.66 -6.32
C PRO A 75 -8.42 3.51 -7.57
N ASN A 76 -9.51 4.27 -7.60
CA ASN A 76 -10.32 4.44 -8.80
C ASN A 76 -9.59 5.27 -9.86
N GLU A 77 -10.17 5.42 -11.05
CA GLU A 77 -9.55 6.15 -12.16
C GLU A 77 -9.19 7.59 -11.81
N GLU A 78 -10.10 8.31 -11.13
CA GLU A 78 -9.85 9.69 -10.69
C GLU A 78 -8.72 9.78 -9.66
N ALA A 79 -8.66 8.87 -8.70
CA ALA A 79 -7.59 8.78 -7.73
C ALA A 79 -6.25 8.45 -8.41
N ARG A 80 -6.22 7.55 -9.40
CA ARG A 80 -5.00 7.28 -10.19
C ARG A 80 -4.55 8.52 -10.95
N LEU A 81 -5.49 9.28 -11.53
CA LEU A 81 -5.18 10.56 -12.18
C LEU A 81 -4.57 11.56 -11.18
N ASP A 82 -5.10 11.67 -9.97
CA ASP A 82 -4.57 12.57 -8.96
C ASP A 82 -3.18 12.14 -8.46
N ILE A 83 -2.96 10.84 -8.28
CA ILE A 83 -1.63 10.28 -7.96
C ILE A 83 -0.63 10.60 -9.08
N LEU A 84 -1.02 10.42 -10.36
CA LEU A 84 -0.21 10.83 -11.51
C LEU A 84 0.13 12.32 -11.48
N LYS A 85 -0.85 13.20 -11.21
CA LYS A 85 -0.60 14.66 -11.12
C LYS A 85 0.40 14.99 -10.02
N ILE A 86 0.27 14.35 -8.85
CA ILE A 86 1.18 14.57 -7.72
C ILE A 86 2.61 14.18 -8.08
N HIS A 87 2.81 12.98 -8.64
CA HIS A 87 4.14 12.48 -8.95
C HIS A 87 4.76 13.12 -10.20
N SER A 88 3.94 13.52 -11.16
CA SER A 88 4.41 14.20 -12.38
C SER A 88 4.70 15.69 -12.17
N ARG A 89 4.24 16.31 -11.06
CA ARG A 89 4.44 17.74 -10.78
C ARG A 89 5.90 18.21 -10.78
N LYS A 90 6.83 17.33 -10.41
CA LYS A 90 8.28 17.62 -10.37
C LYS A 90 9.00 17.23 -11.67
N MET A 91 8.29 16.65 -12.63
CA MET A 91 8.86 16.17 -13.88
C MET A 91 8.76 17.25 -14.98
N ASN A 92 9.75 17.27 -15.88
CA ASN A 92 9.70 18.12 -17.06
C ASN A 92 8.79 17.47 -18.10
N LEU A 93 7.53 17.86 -18.11
CA LEU A 93 6.54 17.34 -19.05
C LEU A 93 6.51 18.18 -20.33
N THR A 94 6.32 17.52 -21.47
CA THR A 94 5.94 18.20 -22.71
C THR A 94 4.56 18.85 -22.56
N ARG A 95 4.33 19.98 -23.22
CA ARG A 95 3.00 20.62 -23.21
C ARG A 95 1.96 19.70 -23.85
N GLY A 96 0.78 19.58 -23.24
CA GLY A 96 -0.35 18.84 -23.80
C GLY A 96 -0.42 17.35 -23.43
N ILE A 97 0.38 16.86 -22.48
CA ILE A 97 0.25 15.48 -21.99
C ILE A 97 -1.13 15.27 -21.38
N ASN A 98 -1.79 14.18 -21.79
CA ASN A 98 -3.10 13.79 -21.29
C ASN A 98 -2.95 12.69 -20.24
N LEU A 99 -2.76 13.09 -18.99
CA LEU A 99 -2.63 12.17 -17.85
C LEU A 99 -3.92 11.39 -17.57
N ARG A 100 -5.10 11.89 -17.98
CA ARG A 100 -6.36 11.16 -17.82
C ARG A 100 -6.36 9.90 -18.67
N LYS A 101 -5.97 10.02 -19.95
CA LYS A 101 -5.81 8.87 -20.83
C LYS A 101 -4.81 7.85 -20.28
N ILE A 102 -3.74 8.29 -19.62
CA ILE A 102 -2.78 7.39 -18.97
C ILE A 102 -3.42 6.67 -17.76
N ALA A 103 -4.24 7.35 -16.96
CA ALA A 103 -4.94 6.75 -15.82
C ALA A 103 -5.97 5.67 -16.23
N GLU A 104 -6.62 5.86 -17.38
CA GLU A 104 -7.54 4.89 -17.99
C GLU A 104 -6.82 3.59 -18.40
N LEU A 105 -5.56 3.69 -18.84
CA LEU A 105 -4.74 2.55 -19.27
C LEU A 105 -4.17 1.71 -18.11
N MET A 106 -4.45 2.07 -16.86
CA MET A 106 -3.94 1.38 -15.66
C MET A 106 -5.06 0.82 -14.76
N PRO A 107 -5.99 0.00 -15.28
CA PRO A 107 -7.08 -0.54 -14.47
C PRO A 107 -6.53 -1.44 -13.34
N GLY A 108 -7.00 -1.20 -12.11
CA GLY A 108 -6.61 -2.00 -10.95
C GLY A 108 -5.23 -1.67 -10.36
N ALA A 109 -4.48 -0.74 -10.95
CA ALA A 109 -3.15 -0.36 -10.45
C ALA A 109 -3.24 0.26 -9.05
N SER A 110 -2.37 -0.21 -8.16
CA SER A 110 -2.10 0.39 -6.85
C SER A 110 -1.41 1.75 -6.97
N GLY A 111 -1.47 2.56 -5.92
CA GLY A 111 -0.77 3.85 -5.89
C GLY A 111 0.74 3.73 -6.08
N ALA A 112 1.34 2.61 -5.63
CA ALA A 112 2.76 2.32 -5.84
C ALA A 112 3.09 2.11 -7.33
N GLU A 113 2.22 1.42 -8.07
CA GLU A 113 2.42 1.18 -9.50
C GLU A 113 2.22 2.45 -10.32
N VAL A 114 1.22 3.27 -9.98
CA VAL A 114 1.02 4.58 -10.62
C VAL A 114 2.27 5.46 -10.45
N LYS A 115 2.85 5.48 -9.25
CA LYS A 115 4.15 6.15 -9.00
C LYS A 115 5.29 5.50 -9.81
N GLY A 116 5.28 4.18 -9.93
CA GLY A 116 6.23 3.42 -10.75
C GLY A 116 6.19 3.85 -12.21
N VAL A 117 5.00 4.04 -12.77
CA VAL A 117 4.80 4.53 -14.15
C VAL A 117 5.42 5.90 -14.35
N CYS A 118 5.23 6.86 -13.44
CA CYS A 118 5.93 8.16 -13.53
C CYS A 118 7.45 8.00 -13.53
N THR A 119 7.98 7.11 -12.68
CA THR A 119 9.42 6.88 -12.57
C THR A 119 9.98 6.27 -13.85
N GLU A 120 9.29 5.28 -14.42
CA GLU A 120 9.69 4.62 -15.66
C GLU A 120 9.58 5.55 -16.87
N ALA A 121 8.53 6.38 -16.95
CA ALA A 121 8.39 7.39 -18.01
C ALA A 121 9.58 8.37 -18.02
N GLY A 122 10.02 8.81 -16.82
CA GLY A 122 11.24 9.61 -16.69
C GLY A 122 12.51 8.87 -17.15
N MET A 123 12.59 7.56 -16.89
CA MET A 123 13.72 6.73 -17.33
C MET A 123 13.75 6.55 -18.85
N TYR A 124 12.60 6.46 -19.54
CA TYR A 124 12.55 6.43 -21.00
C TYR A 124 13.12 7.72 -21.60
N ALA A 125 12.65 8.88 -21.12
CA ALA A 125 13.19 10.16 -21.57
C ALA A 125 14.70 10.29 -21.32
N LEU A 126 15.18 9.84 -20.15
CA LEU A 126 16.61 9.87 -19.82
C LEU A 126 17.46 8.99 -20.73
N ARG A 127 16.99 7.79 -21.09
CA ARG A 127 17.70 6.87 -22.00
C ARG A 127 17.89 7.48 -23.38
N GLU A 128 16.90 8.22 -23.86
CA GLU A 128 16.95 8.93 -25.13
C GLU A 128 17.65 10.30 -25.03
N ARG A 129 18.25 10.62 -23.87
CA ARG A 129 18.92 11.89 -23.59
C ARG A 129 18.01 13.10 -23.77
N ARG A 130 16.70 12.92 -23.55
CA ARG A 130 15.68 13.97 -23.58
C ARG A 130 15.48 14.56 -22.19
N VAL A 131 15.28 15.88 -22.13
CA VAL A 131 14.97 16.61 -20.89
C VAL A 131 13.48 16.57 -20.57
N HIS A 132 12.64 16.39 -21.58
CA HIS A 132 11.18 16.39 -21.46
C HIS A 132 10.62 14.98 -21.68
N VAL A 133 9.69 14.61 -20.80
CA VAL A 133 8.89 13.39 -20.91
C VAL A 133 7.73 13.64 -21.87
N THR A 134 7.43 12.67 -22.74
CA THR A 134 6.35 12.73 -23.73
C THR A 134 5.18 11.83 -23.33
N GLN A 135 4.07 11.91 -24.07
CA GLN A 135 2.93 11.00 -23.90
C GLN A 135 3.35 9.54 -24.14
N GLU A 136 4.17 9.29 -25.16
CA GLU A 136 4.65 7.95 -25.54
C GLU A 136 5.49 7.31 -24.42
N ASP A 137 6.31 8.10 -23.71
CA ASP A 137 7.08 7.61 -22.56
C ASP A 137 6.17 7.07 -21.45
N PHE A 138 5.04 7.73 -21.20
CA PHE A 138 4.04 7.26 -20.24
C PHE A 138 3.33 6.00 -20.73
N GLU A 139 2.95 5.94 -22.01
CA GLU A 139 2.29 4.75 -22.58
C GLU A 139 3.22 3.52 -22.54
N MET A 140 4.51 3.69 -22.86
CA MET A 140 5.53 2.64 -22.71
C MET A 140 5.74 2.24 -21.25
N ALA A 141 5.77 3.20 -20.32
CA ALA A 141 5.91 2.95 -18.90
C ALA A 141 4.72 2.16 -18.34
N VAL A 142 3.49 2.49 -18.74
CA VAL A 142 2.29 1.72 -18.37
C VAL A 142 2.42 0.28 -18.86
N ALA A 143 2.75 0.05 -20.13
CA ALA A 143 2.89 -1.30 -20.67
C ALA A 143 3.92 -2.12 -19.89
N LYS A 144 5.07 -1.53 -19.54
CA LYS A 144 6.13 -2.20 -18.79
C LYS A 144 5.74 -2.52 -17.35
N VAL A 145 5.13 -1.57 -16.63
CA VAL A 145 4.79 -1.75 -15.20
C VAL A 145 3.63 -2.74 -15.06
N MET A 146 2.59 -2.61 -15.90
CA MET A 146 1.42 -3.50 -15.86
C MET A 146 1.73 -4.93 -16.34
N GLN A 147 2.66 -5.13 -17.29
CA GLN A 147 3.09 -6.47 -17.69
C GLN A 147 3.87 -7.18 -16.56
N LYS A 148 4.80 -6.48 -15.90
CA LYS A 148 5.54 -7.04 -14.75
C LYS A 148 4.60 -7.51 -13.64
N ASP A 149 3.52 -6.77 -13.39
CA ASP A 149 2.56 -7.15 -12.37
C ASP A 149 1.65 -8.30 -12.83
N SER A 150 1.27 -8.32 -14.11
CA SER A 150 0.53 -9.46 -14.69
C SER A 150 1.31 -10.77 -14.56
N GLU A 151 2.63 -10.76 -14.78
CA GLU A 151 3.49 -11.94 -14.60
C GLU A 151 3.62 -12.36 -13.13
N LYS A 152 3.71 -11.40 -12.20
CA LYS A 152 3.72 -11.66 -10.75
C LYS A 152 2.40 -12.21 -10.26
N ASN A 153 1.28 -11.60 -10.63
CA ASN A 153 -0.06 -12.04 -10.27
C ASN A 153 -0.41 -13.40 -10.88
N MET A 154 0.03 -13.69 -12.11
CA MET A 154 -0.05 -15.02 -12.72
C MET A 154 0.76 -16.06 -11.95
N SER A 155 1.96 -15.70 -11.48
CA SER A 155 2.79 -16.60 -10.67
C SER A 155 2.14 -16.91 -9.34
N ILE A 156 1.54 -15.91 -8.67
CA ILE A 156 0.75 -16.11 -7.45
C ILE A 156 -0.46 -17.00 -7.75
N LYS A 157 -1.25 -16.72 -8.79
CA LYS A 157 -2.42 -17.55 -9.15
C LYS A 157 -2.08 -19.00 -9.53
N LYS A 158 -0.87 -19.31 -9.98
CA LYS A 158 -0.43 -20.68 -10.28
C LYS A 158 0.01 -21.47 -9.04
N LEU A 159 0.31 -20.78 -7.94
CA LEU A 159 0.73 -21.37 -6.68
C LEU A 159 -0.45 -21.79 -5.79
N TRP A 160 -1.68 -21.44 -6.18
CA TRP A 160 -2.93 -21.80 -5.51
C TRP A 160 -3.83 -22.63 -6.43
#